data_AF-A0A165QCB2-F1
#
_entry.id   AF-A0A165QCB2-F1
#
_cell.length_a   1.000
_cell.length_b   1.000
_cell.length_c   1.000
_cell.angle_alpha   90.00
_cell.angle_beta   90.00
_cell.angle_gamma   90.00
#
_symmetry.space_group_name_H-M   'P 1'
#
loop_
_entity.id
_entity.type
_entity.pdbx_description
1 polymer ?
#
loop_
_entity_poly.entity_id
_entity_poly.type
_entity_poly.pdbx_seq_one_letter_code
_entity_poly.pdbx_strand_id
1 'polypeptide(L)'
;MNKFQPARSRIFEDFRLETLERMSRLRQTRSILRQDSLQGVLREIQDLLGIQIISSDSLTVKEMCHSYAKQSGTCLRKSQPPGARVYENAIWTDQLNNTANTEAHYQTTGPEIWEQTEGSATTEAIGPRVVSPTIFKSIAMVYEMLDAEGLYLGASSALNVIAAVECSAVAMILCDGAYRYQSRLFSKKWL
;
A
#
# COMPACT_ATOMS: atom_id res chain seq x y z
N MET A 1 35.27 22.78 5.96
CA MET A 1 33.93 22.96 5.38
C MET A 1 33.66 21.71 4.57
N ASN A 2 32.71 20.82 4.81
CA ASN A 2 31.51 20.76 5.65
C ASN A 2 31.42 19.31 6.17
N LYS A 3 31.36 19.09 7.48
CA LYS A 3 31.13 17.74 8.05
C LYS A 3 29.63 17.53 8.09
N PHE A 4 29.10 16.71 7.18
CA PHE A 4 27.72 16.25 7.25
C PHE A 4 27.60 15.33 8.46
N GLN A 5 27.14 15.87 9.60
CA GLN A 5 26.69 15.04 10.71
C GLN A 5 25.21 14.75 10.46
N PRO A 6 24.81 13.49 10.25
CA PRO A 6 23.40 13.17 10.22
C PRO A 6 22.88 13.44 11.63
N ALA A 7 21.91 14.35 11.73
CA ALA A 7 21.14 14.54 12.94
C ALA A 7 20.56 13.16 13.29
N ARG A 8 21.10 12.51 14.32
CA ARG A 8 20.42 11.41 15.00
C ARG A 8 19.11 12.00 15.49
N SER A 9 18.05 11.81 14.71
CA SER A 9 16.71 12.16 15.12
C SER A 9 16.43 11.35 16.40
N ARG A 10 15.91 12.03 17.41
CA ARG A 10 15.56 11.51 18.76
C ARG A 10 14.51 10.37 18.74
N ILE A 11 14.25 9.76 17.59
CA ILE A 11 13.09 8.92 17.29
C ILE A 11 13.23 7.49 17.86
N PHE A 12 14.42 7.05 18.29
CA PHE A 12 14.67 5.60 18.41
C PHE A 12 15.10 5.04 19.77
N GLU A 13 15.36 5.86 20.81
CA GLU A 13 15.76 5.31 22.13
C GLU A 13 14.58 5.05 23.11
N ASP A 14 13.41 5.67 22.93
CA ASP A 14 12.27 5.57 23.89
C ASP A 14 11.14 4.58 23.49
N PHE A 15 11.37 3.78 22.44
CA PHE A 15 10.35 3.06 21.66
C PHE A 15 9.47 2.03 22.44
N ARG A 16 9.87 1.60 23.65
CA ARG A 16 9.16 0.51 24.36
C ARG A 16 8.18 0.99 25.44
N LEU A 17 8.39 2.14 26.04
CA LEU A 17 7.54 2.64 27.14
C LEU A 17 6.64 3.80 26.70
N GLU A 18 7.11 4.65 25.79
CA GLU A 18 6.35 5.81 25.32
C GLU A 18 5.15 5.42 24.44
N THR A 19 5.27 4.33 23.67
CA THR A 19 4.21 3.79 22.80
C THR A 19 2.95 3.40 23.58
N LEU A 20 3.09 2.81 24.77
CA LEU A 20 1.95 2.41 25.60
C LEU A 20 1.26 3.62 26.27
N GLU A 21 2.01 4.65 26.65
CA GLU A 21 1.45 5.90 27.19
C GLU A 21 0.79 6.78 26.12
N ARG A 22 1.33 6.82 24.90
CA ARG A 22 0.74 7.55 23.76
C ARG A 22 -0.55 6.90 23.27
N MET A 23 -0.60 5.56 23.23
CA MET A 23 -1.84 4.81 22.95
C MET A 23 -2.96 5.06 23.98
N SER A 24 -2.60 5.45 25.21
CA SER A 24 -3.56 5.88 26.25
C SER A 24 -4.15 7.28 25.95
N ARG A 25 -3.36 8.22 25.43
CA ARG A 25 -3.81 9.60 25.09
C ARG A 25 -4.72 9.64 23.85
N LEU A 26 -4.51 8.74 22.88
CA LEU A 26 -5.42 8.52 21.74
C LEU A 26 -6.86 8.12 22.14
N ARG A 27 -7.13 7.82 23.42
CA ARG A 27 -8.51 7.62 23.93
C ARG A 27 -9.35 8.90 23.95
N GLN A 28 -8.75 10.09 23.94
CA GLN A 28 -9.47 11.35 24.20
C GLN A 28 -9.89 12.12 22.95
N THR A 29 -9.29 11.87 21.78
CA THR A 29 -9.65 12.57 20.54
C THR A 29 -10.74 11.81 19.77
N ARG A 30 -11.98 11.91 20.25
CA ARG A 30 -13.18 11.33 19.62
C ARG A 30 -13.97 12.42 18.88
N SER A 31 -13.81 12.50 17.57
CA SER A 31 -14.92 12.63 16.62
C SER A 31 -14.33 12.85 15.24
N ILE A 32 -14.67 11.96 14.31
CA ILE A 32 -14.78 12.10 12.85
C ILE A 32 -14.50 10.69 12.32
N LEU A 33 -15.18 10.35 11.23
CA LEU A 33 -15.14 9.07 10.52
C LEU A 33 -16.14 7.99 11.01
N ARG A 34 -17.43 8.31 10.91
CA ARG A 34 -18.41 7.30 10.48
C ARG A 34 -18.52 7.40 8.96
N GLN A 35 -18.19 6.33 8.23
CA GLN A 35 -19.06 5.80 7.16
C GLN A 35 -18.54 4.53 6.48
N ASP A 36 -19.54 3.70 6.19
CA ASP A 36 -19.79 2.72 5.12
C ASP A 36 -18.87 1.52 4.84
N SER A 37 -19.53 0.35 4.78
CA SER A 37 -18.93 -0.93 4.39
C SER A 37 -18.31 -0.84 2.99
N LEU A 38 -17.23 -1.60 2.75
CA LEU A 38 -16.51 -1.68 1.48
C LEU A 38 -17.44 -1.90 0.26
N GLN A 39 -18.56 -2.61 0.47
CA GLN A 39 -19.62 -2.85 -0.53
C GLN A 39 -20.42 -1.60 -0.92
N GLY A 40 -20.53 -0.61 -0.03
CA GLY A 40 -21.14 0.69 -0.32
C GLY A 40 -20.28 1.51 -1.27
N VAL A 41 -18.99 1.63 -0.97
CA VAL A 41 -18.01 2.35 -1.81
C VAL A 41 -17.90 1.74 -3.20
N LEU A 42 -17.86 0.41 -3.29
CA LEU A 42 -17.78 -0.27 -4.59
C LEU A 42 -19.00 0.04 -5.46
N ARG A 43 -20.23 0.03 -4.91
CA ARG A 43 -21.44 0.39 -5.66
C ARG A 43 -21.41 1.82 -6.18
N GLU A 44 -21.00 2.76 -5.35
CA GLU A 44 -20.87 4.16 -5.75
C GLU A 44 -19.88 4.34 -6.91
N ILE A 45 -18.75 3.64 -6.88
CA ILE A 45 -17.77 3.62 -7.98
C ILE A 45 -18.38 3.04 -9.27
N GLN A 46 -19.21 1.99 -9.19
CA GLN A 46 -19.89 1.44 -10.36
C GLN A 46 -20.81 2.46 -11.00
N ASP A 47 -21.61 3.14 -10.18
CA ASP A 47 -22.61 4.10 -10.64
C ASP A 47 -21.94 5.36 -11.22
N LEU A 48 -20.86 5.84 -10.59
CA LEU A 48 -20.14 7.04 -11.02
C LEU A 48 -19.32 6.81 -12.29
N LEU A 49 -18.62 5.69 -12.39
CA LEU A 49 -17.66 5.43 -13.47
C LEU A 49 -18.21 4.51 -14.56
N GLY A 50 -19.44 4.00 -14.41
CA GLY A 50 -20.02 3.03 -15.34
C GLY A 50 -19.27 1.70 -15.37
N ILE A 51 -18.50 1.37 -14.32
CA ILE A 51 -17.69 0.15 -14.24
C ILE A 51 -18.56 -1.01 -13.76
N GLN A 52 -18.49 -2.14 -14.46
CA GLN A 52 -19.06 -3.39 -13.95
C GLN A 52 -18.08 -4.07 -12.99
N ILE A 53 -18.45 -4.18 -11.71
CA ILE A 53 -17.71 -4.95 -10.71
C ILE A 53 -18.28 -6.36 -10.66
N ILE A 54 -17.39 -7.33 -10.79
CA ILE A 54 -17.68 -8.75 -10.62
C ILE A 54 -16.97 -9.19 -9.34
N SER A 55 -17.73 -9.48 -8.30
CA SER A 55 -17.18 -10.01 -7.05
C SER A 55 -17.10 -11.53 -7.11
N SER A 56 -15.99 -12.09 -6.64
CA SER A 56 -15.86 -13.50 -6.30
C SER A 56 -15.59 -13.64 -4.80
N ASP A 57 -15.80 -14.85 -4.28
CA ASP A 57 -15.21 -15.21 -2.99
C ASP A 57 -13.68 -15.10 -3.04
N SER A 58 -13.03 -15.05 -1.87
CA SER A 58 -11.58 -14.92 -1.79
C SER A 58 -10.88 -16.06 -2.55
N LEU A 59 -10.24 -15.71 -3.65
CA LEU A 59 -9.39 -16.61 -4.43
C LEU A 59 -7.94 -16.47 -3.96
N THR A 60 -7.21 -17.58 -3.95
CA THR A 60 -5.74 -17.52 -3.85
C THR A 60 -5.16 -16.87 -5.11
N VAL A 61 -3.94 -16.33 -5.04
CA VAL A 61 -3.27 -15.73 -6.22
C VAL A 61 -3.19 -16.73 -7.38
N LYS A 62 -2.97 -18.01 -7.08
CA LYS A 62 -2.95 -19.09 -8.07
C LYS A 62 -4.32 -19.25 -8.74
N GLU A 63 -5.41 -19.21 -7.97
CA GLU A 63 -6.77 -19.29 -8.50
C GLU A 63 -7.18 -18.01 -9.24
N MET A 64 -6.73 -16.84 -8.81
CA MET A 64 -6.99 -15.55 -9.46
C MET A 64 -6.35 -15.50 -10.86
N CYS A 65 -5.06 -15.87 -10.97
CA CYS A 65 -4.39 -15.97 -12.26
C CYS A 65 -5.09 -17.00 -13.15
N HIS A 66 -5.48 -18.17 -12.64
CA HIS A 66 -6.19 -19.17 -13.46
C HIS A 66 -7.64 -18.78 -13.83
N SER A 67 -8.33 -18.00 -12.99
CA SER A 67 -9.72 -17.59 -13.20
C SER A 67 -9.89 -16.46 -14.22
N TYR A 68 -8.87 -15.61 -14.39
CA TYR A 68 -8.92 -14.45 -15.30
C TYR A 68 -7.89 -14.52 -16.45
N ALA A 69 -6.89 -15.41 -16.37
CA ALA A 69 -5.90 -15.59 -17.44
C ALA A 69 -6.28 -16.72 -18.42
N LYS A 70 -6.77 -16.32 -19.60
CA LYS A 70 -6.38 -16.82 -20.94
C LYS A 70 -7.35 -16.21 -21.96
N GLN A 71 -6.93 -15.60 -23.06
CA GLN A 71 -5.65 -15.54 -23.75
C GLN A 71 -5.62 -14.22 -24.54
N SER A 72 -4.44 -13.68 -24.83
CA SER A 72 -4.24 -12.64 -25.84
C SER A 72 -5.09 -12.91 -27.08
N GLY A 73 -6.14 -12.11 -27.28
CA GLY A 73 -7.03 -12.16 -28.44
C GLY A 73 -8.35 -12.93 -28.29
N THR A 74 -8.61 -13.61 -27.17
CA THR A 74 -9.95 -14.17 -26.89
C THR A 74 -10.05 -14.59 -25.41
N CYS A 75 -10.96 -13.99 -24.67
CA CYS A 75 -11.25 -14.32 -23.28
C CYS A 75 -12.02 -15.65 -23.21
N LEU A 76 -11.37 -16.80 -23.42
CA LEU A 76 -12.06 -18.10 -23.37
C LEU A 76 -11.22 -19.25 -22.80
N ARG A 77 -11.86 -19.96 -21.86
CA ARG A 77 -12.01 -21.43 -21.76
C ARG A 77 -11.02 -22.31 -21.00
N LYS A 78 -10.34 -21.85 -19.95
CA LYS A 78 -9.98 -22.79 -18.87
C LYS A 78 -10.48 -22.23 -17.55
N SER A 79 -11.56 -22.84 -17.03
CA SER A 79 -12.31 -22.48 -15.82
C SER A 79 -12.99 -21.11 -15.83
N GLN A 80 -14.02 -20.93 -16.67
CA GLN A 80 -15.02 -19.90 -16.38
C GLN A 80 -15.89 -20.40 -15.21
N PRO A 81 -16.11 -19.59 -14.16
CA PRO A 81 -17.17 -19.89 -13.20
C PRO A 81 -18.52 -19.95 -13.95
N PRO A 82 -19.46 -20.83 -13.54
CA PRO A 82 -20.78 -20.89 -14.14
C PRO A 82 -21.44 -19.49 -14.17
N GLY A 83 -21.82 -19.01 -15.36
CA GLY A 83 -22.42 -17.68 -15.56
C GLY A 83 -21.47 -16.55 -15.97
N ALA A 84 -20.17 -16.82 -16.16
CA ALA A 84 -19.22 -15.83 -16.66
C ALA A 84 -19.59 -15.34 -18.08
N ARG A 85 -19.75 -14.02 -18.24
CA ARG A 85 -19.98 -13.37 -19.54
C ARG A 85 -18.68 -13.27 -20.32
N VAL A 86 -18.77 -13.52 -21.62
CA VAL A 86 -17.66 -13.34 -22.56
C VAL A 86 -17.93 -12.04 -23.31
N TYR A 87 -16.96 -11.16 -23.32
CA TYR A 87 -17.03 -9.89 -24.03
C TYR A 87 -16.14 -9.95 -25.26
N GLU A 88 -16.70 -9.66 -26.42
CA GLU A 88 -15.91 -9.43 -27.64
C GLU A 88 -15.03 -8.20 -27.43
N ASN A 89 -13.78 -8.25 -27.90
CA ASN A 89 -12.77 -7.19 -27.75
C ASN A 89 -12.38 -6.82 -26.30
N ALA A 90 -12.67 -7.66 -25.31
CA ALA A 90 -12.16 -7.44 -23.96
C ALA A 90 -10.65 -7.72 -23.87
N ILE A 91 -9.95 -6.84 -23.17
CA ILE A 91 -8.51 -6.93 -22.88
C ILE A 91 -8.34 -7.17 -21.39
N TRP A 92 -7.51 -8.15 -21.04
CA TRP A 92 -7.05 -8.35 -19.67
C TRP A 92 -5.72 -7.64 -19.47
N THR A 93 -5.65 -6.73 -18.50
CA THR A 93 -4.47 -5.87 -18.28
C THR A 93 -3.28 -6.58 -17.65
N ASP A 94 -3.51 -7.72 -16.99
CA ASP A 94 -2.51 -8.60 -16.37
C ASP A 94 -1.38 -7.87 -15.64
N GLN A 95 -1.71 -7.13 -14.57
CA GLN A 95 -0.74 -6.31 -13.82
C GLN A 95 0.51 -7.07 -13.32
N LEU A 96 0.43 -8.40 -13.18
CA LEU A 96 1.51 -9.23 -12.65
C LEU A 96 2.54 -9.61 -13.71
N ASN A 97 2.11 -9.88 -14.96
CA ASN A 97 3.02 -10.29 -16.03
C ASN A 97 3.21 -9.23 -17.12
N ASN A 98 2.35 -8.22 -17.18
CA ASN A 98 2.45 -7.18 -18.19
C ASN A 98 3.63 -6.25 -17.88
N THR A 99 4.64 -6.30 -18.74
CA THR A 99 5.87 -5.49 -18.60
C THR A 99 5.60 -3.99 -18.66
N ALA A 100 4.46 -3.56 -19.21
CA ALA A 100 4.05 -2.16 -19.19
C ALA A 100 3.92 -1.61 -17.76
N ASN A 101 3.62 -2.45 -16.77
CA ASN A 101 3.58 -2.04 -15.36
C ASN A 101 4.98 -1.61 -14.88
N THR A 102 5.98 -2.48 -15.06
CA THR A 102 7.38 -2.17 -14.71
C THR A 102 7.93 -1.01 -15.52
N GLU A 103 7.63 -0.96 -16.83
CA GLU A 103 8.10 0.08 -17.73
C GLU A 103 7.58 1.47 -17.32
N ALA A 104 6.31 1.55 -16.91
CA ALA A 104 5.73 2.82 -16.44
C ALA A 104 6.56 3.40 -15.29
N HIS A 105 6.93 2.59 -14.29
CA HIS A 105 7.75 3.04 -13.17
C HIS A 105 9.20 3.37 -13.58
N TYR A 106 9.77 2.64 -14.53
CA TYR A 106 11.11 2.93 -15.05
C TYR A 106 11.15 4.28 -15.80
N GLN A 107 10.13 4.57 -16.60
CA GLN A 107 10.06 5.79 -17.41
C GLN A 107 9.61 7.03 -16.62
N THR A 108 8.91 6.86 -15.50
CA THR A 108 8.32 7.98 -14.74
C THR A 108 8.85 8.05 -13.32
N THR A 109 8.40 7.14 -12.44
CA THR A 109 8.72 7.14 -11.01
C THR A 109 10.23 7.14 -10.74
N GLY A 110 11.01 6.39 -11.51
CA GLY A 110 12.47 6.36 -11.38
C GLY A 110 13.13 7.72 -11.64
N PRO A 111 12.96 8.31 -12.84
CA PRO A 111 13.44 9.65 -13.15
C PRO A 111 12.97 10.74 -12.18
N GLU A 112 11.71 10.70 -11.74
CA GLU A 112 11.17 11.65 -10.75
C GLU A 112 11.93 11.56 -9.42
N ILE A 113 12.17 10.35 -8.90
CA ILE A 113 12.97 10.15 -7.68
C ILE A 113 14.41 10.63 -7.90
N TRP A 114 15.01 10.31 -9.04
CA TRP A 114 16.39 10.72 -9.34
C TRP A 114 16.56 12.24 -9.34
N GLU A 115 15.63 12.96 -9.99
CA GLU A 115 15.63 14.42 -10.04
C GLU A 115 15.39 15.03 -8.65
N GLN A 116 14.36 14.58 -7.93
CA GLN A 116 14.01 15.10 -6.60
C GLN A 116 15.08 14.83 -5.53
N THR A 117 15.90 13.80 -5.72
CA THR A 117 17.01 13.47 -4.81
C THR A 117 18.35 14.03 -5.26
N GLU A 118 18.37 14.83 -6.34
CA GLU A 118 19.59 15.41 -6.92
C GLU A 118 20.67 14.35 -7.21
N GLY A 119 20.24 13.14 -7.60
CA GLY A 119 21.13 12.01 -7.89
C GLY A 119 21.71 11.28 -6.67
N SER A 120 21.24 11.58 -5.45
CA SER A 120 21.70 10.88 -4.23
C SER A 120 21.04 9.51 -4.02
N ALA A 121 19.92 9.21 -4.67
CA ALA A 121 19.26 7.91 -4.65
C ALA A 121 20.00 6.88 -5.53
N THR A 122 21.14 6.39 -5.05
CA THR A 122 21.94 5.34 -5.72
C THR A 122 21.44 3.93 -5.40
N THR A 123 21.85 2.93 -6.18
CA THR A 123 21.51 1.52 -5.96
C THR A 123 21.88 1.00 -4.56
N GLU A 124 22.89 1.58 -3.90
CA GLU A 124 23.25 1.22 -2.52
C GLU A 124 22.29 1.84 -1.48
N ALA A 125 21.74 3.01 -1.81
CA ALA A 125 20.83 3.80 -0.99
C ALA A 125 19.35 3.39 -1.13
N ILE A 126 18.95 2.82 -2.28
CA ILE A 126 17.56 2.40 -2.57
C ILE A 126 17.43 0.97 -3.11
N GLY A 127 18.53 0.20 -3.14
CA GLY A 127 18.55 -1.16 -3.67
C GLY A 127 17.63 -2.13 -2.92
N PRO A 128 17.33 -3.30 -3.53
CA PRO A 128 16.41 -4.26 -2.95
C PRO A 128 16.95 -4.76 -1.61
N ARG A 129 16.24 -4.39 -0.54
CA ARG A 129 16.49 -4.87 0.81
C ARG A 129 15.22 -5.53 1.33
N VAL A 130 15.39 -6.72 1.88
CA VAL A 130 14.28 -7.50 2.43
C VAL A 130 14.28 -7.29 3.93
N VAL A 131 13.22 -6.65 4.41
CA VAL A 131 12.89 -6.60 5.84
C VAL A 131 11.60 -7.39 6.07
N SER A 132 11.48 -7.99 7.24
CA SER A 132 10.29 -8.78 7.62
C SER A 132 9.72 -8.28 8.95
N PRO A 133 9.08 -7.09 8.97
CA PRO A 133 8.49 -6.56 10.19
C PRO A 133 7.29 -7.40 10.64
N THR A 134 7.04 -7.46 11.95
CA THR A 134 5.81 -8.06 12.47
C THR A 134 4.61 -7.17 12.16
N ILE A 135 3.41 -7.76 12.12
CA ILE A 135 2.17 -7.00 11.93
C ILE A 135 1.98 -5.92 13.00
N PHE A 136 2.36 -6.20 14.25
CA PHE A 136 2.30 -5.23 15.34
C PHE A 136 3.23 -4.03 15.09
N LYS A 137 4.42 -4.26 14.54
CA LYS A 137 5.35 -3.19 14.20
C LYS A 137 4.79 -2.31 13.08
N SER A 138 4.19 -2.93 12.05
CA SER A 138 3.51 -2.20 10.97
C SER A 138 2.35 -1.35 11.50
N ILE A 139 1.47 -1.92 12.34
CA ILE A 139 0.35 -1.18 12.94
C ILE A 139 0.85 -0.03 13.81
N ALA A 140 1.84 -0.26 14.67
CA ALA A 140 2.43 0.80 15.49
C ALA A 140 2.99 1.94 14.62
N MET A 141 3.68 1.61 13.52
CA MET A 141 4.20 2.60 12.58
C MET A 141 3.07 3.37 11.87
N VAL A 142 1.94 2.75 11.53
CA VAL A 142 0.77 3.48 10.98
C VAL A 142 0.30 4.58 11.95
N TYR A 143 0.18 4.26 13.25
CA TYR A 143 -0.22 5.25 14.25
C TYR A 143 0.86 6.31 14.50
N GLU A 144 2.14 5.92 14.54
CA GLU A 144 3.24 6.87 14.73
C GLU A 144 3.34 7.86 13.57
N MET A 145 3.24 7.42 12.32
CA MET A 145 3.23 8.32 11.15
C MET A 145 2.05 9.30 11.18
N LEU A 146 0.89 8.85 11.66
CA LEU A 146 -0.28 9.70 11.80
C LEU A 146 -0.09 10.74 12.92
N ASP A 147 0.41 10.31 14.08
CA ASP A 147 0.54 11.17 15.27
C ASP A 147 1.73 12.13 15.19
N ALA A 148 2.86 11.68 14.66
CA ALA A 148 4.10 12.47 14.59
C ALA A 148 4.14 13.38 13.36
N GLU A 149 3.73 12.87 12.19
CA GLU A 149 3.90 13.56 10.90
C GLU A 149 2.56 13.94 10.23
N GLY A 150 1.42 13.55 10.82
CA GLY A 150 0.10 13.79 10.23
C GLY A 150 -0.18 12.96 8.97
N LEU A 151 0.62 11.92 8.70
CA LEU A 151 0.54 11.13 7.47
C LEU A 151 -0.53 10.03 7.59
N TYR A 152 -1.67 10.24 6.92
CA TYR A 152 -2.79 9.30 6.92
C TYR A 152 -2.65 8.19 5.86
N LEU A 153 -1.77 7.22 6.14
CA LEU A 153 -1.33 6.17 5.18
C LEU A 153 -1.64 4.74 5.63
N GLY A 154 -1.69 3.82 4.66
CA GLY A 154 -1.91 2.39 4.87
C GLY A 154 -0.71 1.62 5.44
N ALA A 155 -0.95 0.34 5.78
CA ALA A 155 0.05 -0.54 6.39
C ALA A 155 1.22 -0.90 5.45
N SER A 156 0.99 -0.91 4.13
CA SER A 156 2.04 -1.08 3.09
C SER A 156 3.09 0.04 3.17
N SER A 157 2.63 1.29 3.20
CA SER A 157 3.48 2.47 3.39
C SER A 157 4.26 2.38 4.71
N ALA A 158 3.60 1.95 5.79
CA ALA A 158 4.25 1.77 7.09
C ALA A 158 5.39 0.73 7.06
N LEU A 159 5.22 -0.36 6.31
CA LEU A 159 6.30 -1.34 6.10
C LEU A 159 7.48 -0.73 5.36
N ASN A 160 7.22 0.10 4.34
CA ASN A 160 8.28 0.80 3.60
C ASN A 160 9.03 1.79 4.50
N VAL A 161 8.34 2.48 5.42
CA VAL A 161 8.97 3.36 6.41
C VAL A 161 9.86 2.58 7.37
N ILE A 162 9.38 1.45 7.89
CA ILE A 162 10.19 0.57 8.75
C ILE A 162 11.44 0.11 7.99
N ALA A 163 11.27 -0.31 6.74
CA ALA A 163 12.38 -0.73 5.88
C ALA A 163 13.39 0.40 5.68
N ALA A 164 12.91 1.60 5.36
CA ALA A 164 13.75 2.77 5.13
C ALA A 164 14.59 3.12 6.36
N VAL A 165 13.99 3.07 7.55
CA VAL A 165 14.68 3.30 8.83
C VAL A 165 15.76 2.23 9.07
N GLU A 166 15.43 0.94 8.91
CA GLU A 166 16.39 -0.15 9.13
C GLU A 166 17.53 -0.14 8.10
N CYS A 167 17.26 0.37 6.91
CA CYS A 167 18.19 0.37 5.80
C CYS A 167 18.96 1.68 5.63
N SER A 168 18.63 2.73 6.40
CA SER A 168 19.11 4.09 6.18
C SER A 168 18.85 4.57 4.74
N ALA A 169 17.67 4.26 4.20
CA ALA A 169 17.30 4.61 2.83
C ALA A 169 17.02 6.12 2.71
N VAL A 170 17.40 6.71 1.58
CA VAL A 170 17.24 8.15 1.31
C VAL A 170 15.89 8.49 0.67
N ALA A 171 15.21 7.50 0.09
CA ALA A 171 13.89 7.63 -0.52
C ALA A 171 13.11 6.32 -0.37
N MET A 172 11.78 6.41 -0.35
CA MET A 172 10.86 5.28 -0.30
C MET A 172 9.52 5.63 -0.95
N ILE A 173 8.76 4.62 -1.34
CA ILE A 173 7.42 4.79 -1.93
C ILE A 173 6.37 4.65 -0.84
N LEU A 174 5.43 5.60 -0.81
CA LEU A 174 4.23 5.54 0.03
C LEU A 174 3.05 5.25 -0.90
N CYS A 175 2.39 4.10 -0.70
CA CYS A 175 1.48 3.52 -1.69
C CYS A 175 0.09 4.17 -1.66
N ASP A 176 -0.65 3.97 -0.57
CA ASP A 176 -2.06 4.34 -0.50
C ASP A 176 -2.46 4.92 0.87
N GLY A 177 -3.53 5.73 0.83
CA GLY A 177 -4.09 6.39 2.00
C GLY A 177 -4.86 5.44 2.92
N ALA A 178 -4.86 5.74 4.22
CA ALA A 178 -5.47 4.89 5.25
C ALA A 178 -7.01 4.77 5.17
N TYR A 179 -7.68 5.66 4.42
CA TYR A 179 -9.15 5.68 4.30
C TYR A 179 -9.73 4.32 3.85
N ARG A 180 -9.02 3.59 3.00
CA ARG A 180 -9.42 2.25 2.52
C ARG A 180 -9.49 1.19 3.63
N TYR A 181 -8.72 1.41 4.69
CA TYR A 181 -8.53 0.45 5.78
C TYR A 181 -9.16 0.90 7.09
N GLN A 182 -9.91 2.01 7.08
CA GLN A 182 -10.45 2.64 8.28
C GLN A 182 -11.27 1.69 9.16
N SER A 183 -12.13 0.87 8.54
CA SER A 183 -12.97 -0.12 9.24
C SER A 183 -12.17 -1.27 9.89
N ARG A 184 -10.88 -1.40 9.57
CA ARG A 184 -9.96 -2.41 10.11
C ARG A 184 -8.87 -1.76 10.96
N LEU A 185 -7.86 -1.16 10.33
CA LEU A 185 -6.66 -0.62 11.00
C LEU A 185 -6.98 0.40 12.11
N PHE A 186 -8.12 1.07 12.03
CA PHE A 186 -8.57 2.08 13.01
C PHE A 186 -9.79 1.63 13.83
N SER A 187 -10.12 0.33 13.81
CA SER A 187 -11.23 -0.26 14.54
C SER A 187 -10.75 -1.04 15.75
N LYS A 188 -11.14 -0.59 16.96
CA LYS A 188 -10.87 -1.31 18.22
C LYS A 188 -11.49 -2.70 18.32
N LYS A 189 -12.51 -2.98 17.50
CA LYS A 189 -13.13 -4.32 17.47
C LYS A 189 -12.28 -5.29 16.64
N TRP A 190 -11.52 -4.76 15.69
CA TRP A 190 -10.74 -5.55 14.76
C TRP A 190 -9.32 -5.80 15.28
N LEU A 191 -8.71 -4.80 15.92
CA LEU A 191 -7.44 -4.90 16.66
C LEU A 191 -7.63 -5.64 17.99
#